data_AF-A0A929ZVB5-F1
#
_entry.id   AF-A0A929ZVB5-F1
#
_cell.length_a   1.000
_cell.length_b   1.000
_cell.length_c   1.000
_cell.angle_alpha   90.00
_cell.angle_beta   90.00
_cell.angle_gamma   90.00
#
_symmetry.space_group_name_H-M   'P 1'
#
loop_
_entity.id
_entity.type
_entity.pdbx_description
1 polymer ?
#
loop_
_entity_poly.entity_id
_entity_poly.type
_entity_poly.pdbx_seq_one_letter_code
_entity_poly.pdbx_strand_id
1 'polypeptide(L)'
;MDKIFSMTINQVKNLFSEELQSLYTSAECKELFFIFCEKILNLNKIDIRSQLENSISAENQNEFLKIISTLKEGKPYQQILGETYFYG
;
A
#
# COMPACT_ATOMS: atom_id res chain seq x y z
N MET A 1 -6.80 -25.33 -8.31
CA MET A 1 -6.11 -24.80 -7.11
C MET A 1 -5.37 -23.56 -7.56
N ASP A 2 -6.06 -22.43 -7.59
CA ASP A 2 -5.44 -21.15 -7.84
C ASP A 2 -4.44 -20.92 -6.71
N LYS A 3 -3.17 -20.92 -7.08
CA LYS A 3 -2.07 -20.62 -6.19
C LYS A 3 -2.27 -19.16 -5.80
N ILE A 4 -2.86 -18.91 -4.63
CA ILE A 4 -2.98 -17.55 -4.10
C ILE A 4 -1.54 -17.08 -3.88
N PHE A 5 -1.01 -16.32 -4.84
CA PHE A 5 0.28 -15.67 -4.71
C PHE A 5 0.15 -14.68 -3.57
N SER A 6 0.64 -15.06 -2.39
CA SER A 6 0.68 -14.19 -1.23
C SER A 6 1.75 -13.13 -1.48
N MET A 7 1.31 -11.88 -1.63
CA MET A 7 2.21 -10.73 -1.77
C MET A 7 2.91 -10.44 -0.42
N THR A 8 4.18 -10.04 -0.44
CA THR A 8 4.89 -9.56 0.76
C THR A 8 4.81 -8.05 0.92
N ILE A 9 5.04 -7.54 2.13
CA ILE A 9 5.12 -6.09 2.39
C ILE A 9 6.21 -5.43 1.51
N ASN A 10 7.33 -6.11 1.27
CA ASN A 10 8.39 -5.65 0.38
C ASN A 10 7.92 -5.55 -1.08
N GLN A 11 7.10 -6.48 -1.55
CA GLN A 11 6.49 -6.40 -2.87
C GLN A 11 5.51 -5.23 -2.98
N VAL A 12 4.73 -4.94 -1.93
CA VAL A 12 3.90 -3.74 -1.89
C VAL A 12 4.75 -2.48 -2.02
N LYS A 13 5.86 -2.38 -1.28
CA LYS A 13 6.80 -1.26 -1.39
C LYS A 13 7.33 -1.07 -2.82
N ASN A 14 7.68 -2.17 -3.49
CA ASN A 14 8.14 -2.13 -4.88
C ASN A 14 7.02 -1.63 -5.80
N LEU A 15 5.77 -2.10 -5.63
CA LEU A 15 4.63 -1.62 -6.40
C LEU A 15 4.40 -0.12 -6.22
N PHE A 16 4.46 0.41 -4.99
CA PHE A 16 4.37 1.86 -4.77
C PHE A 16 5.47 2.62 -5.52
N SER A 17 6.67 2.06 -5.60
CA SER A 17 7.77 2.70 -6.32
C SER A 17 7.57 2.63 -7.83
N GLU A 18 7.29 1.45 -8.37
CA GLU A 18 7.18 1.17 -9.81
C GLU A 18 5.95 1.83 -10.46
N GLU A 19 4.80 1.77 -9.78
CA GLU A 19 3.53 2.23 -10.35
C GLU A 19 3.31 3.74 -10.22
N LEU A 20 3.99 4.38 -9.25
CA LEU A 20 3.78 5.79 -8.92
C LEU A 20 4.97 6.69 -9.29
N GLN A 21 6.11 6.15 -9.71
CA GLN A 21 7.30 6.94 -10.07
C GLN A 21 7.08 7.98 -11.19
N SER A 22 6.02 7.84 -12.00
CA SER A 22 5.67 8.82 -13.03
C SER A 22 4.99 10.07 -12.50
N LEU A 23 4.43 10.01 -11.28
CA LEU A 23 3.66 11.09 -10.66
C LEU A 23 4.30 11.59 -9.35
N TYR A 24 5.07 10.73 -8.68
CA TYR A 24 5.63 10.98 -7.36
C TYR A 24 7.14 10.72 -7.37
N THR A 25 7.87 11.50 -6.59
CA THR A 25 9.30 11.25 -6.32
C THR A 25 9.49 9.98 -5.50
N SER A 26 10.69 9.41 -5.53
CA SER A 26 11.01 8.22 -4.72
C SER A 26 10.80 8.43 -3.21
N ALA A 27 10.97 9.66 -2.71
CA ALA A 27 10.69 10.01 -1.33
C ALA A 27 9.18 9.98 -1.03
N GLU A 28 8.37 10.51 -1.95
CA GLU A 28 6.91 10.49 -1.84
C GLU A 28 6.36 9.07 -1.97
N CYS A 29 6.81 8.25 -2.94
CA CYS A 29 6.40 6.85 -3.04
C CYS A 29 6.68 6.08 -1.75
N LYS A 30 7.84 6.33 -1.14
CA LYS A 30 8.23 5.72 0.14
C LYS A 30 7.33 6.18 1.29
N GLU A 31 6.99 7.46 1.36
CA GLU A 31 6.11 7.97 2.41
C GLU A 31 4.68 7.46 2.24
N LEU A 32 4.15 7.45 1.02
CA LEU A 32 2.84 6.87 0.69
C LEU A 32 2.78 5.38 1.07
N PHE A 33 3.83 4.61 0.75
CA PHE A 33 3.94 3.22 1.18
C PHE A 33 3.78 3.08 2.70
N PHE A 34 4.51 3.87 3.50
CA PHE A 34 4.38 3.79 4.96
C PHE A 34 2.98 4.19 5.42
N ILE A 35 2.43 5.31 4.93
CA ILE A 35 1.10 5.79 5.30
C ILE A 35 0.03 4.71 5.10
N PHE A 36 0.02 4.07 3.92
CA PHE A 36 -0.99 3.05 3.61
C PHE A 36 -0.72 1.72 4.29
N CYS A 37 0.54 1.34 4.53
CA CYS A 37 0.85 0.19 5.38
C CYS A 37 0.38 0.39 6.81
N GLU A 38 0.60 1.57 7.41
CA GLU A 38 0.12 1.87 8.76
C GLU A 38 -1.41 1.79 8.82
N LYS A 39 -2.10 2.32 7.80
CA LYS A 39 -3.57 2.30 7.72
C LYS A 39 -4.16 0.89 7.51
N ILE A 40 -3.60 0.10 6.60
CA ILE A 40 -4.19 -1.19 6.18
C ILE A 40 -3.75 -2.33 7.10
N LEU A 41 -2.48 -2.35 7.49
CA LEU A 41 -1.91 -3.44 8.29
C LEU A 41 -1.98 -3.16 9.79
N ASN A 42 -2.30 -1.93 10.20
CA ASN A 42 -2.29 -1.49 11.59
C ASN A 42 -0.94 -1.75 12.28
N LEU A 43 0.15 -1.58 11.51
CA LEU A 43 1.54 -1.72 11.95
C LEU A 43 2.20 -0.35 11.96
N ASN A 44 3.07 -0.05 12.92
CA ASN A 44 3.86 1.20 12.85
C ASN A 44 5.06 1.07 11.88
N LYS A 45 5.72 2.18 11.55
CA LYS A 45 6.92 2.20 10.68
C LYS A 45 8.06 1.24 11.10
N ILE A 46 8.22 0.94 12.40
CA ILE A 46 9.26 0.02 12.88
C ILE A 46 8.85 -1.41 12.53
N ASP A 47 7.61 -1.79 12.84
CA ASP A 47 7.08 -3.12 12.55
C ASP A 47 7.06 -3.41 11.06
N ILE A 48 6.65 -2.43 10.23
CA ILE A 48 6.67 -2.55 8.76
C ILE A 48 8.06 -2.91 8.25
N ARG A 49 9.12 -2.28 8.80
CA ARG A 49 10.50 -2.53 8.37
C ARG A 49 11.00 -3.91 8.80
N SER A 50 10.60 -4.37 9.98
CA SER A 50 10.95 -5.70 10.49
C SER A 50 10.19 -6.83 9.80
N GLN A 51 9.04 -6.52 9.18
CA GLN A 51 8.12 -7.50 8.58
C GLN A 51 8.09 -7.44 7.05
N LEU A 52 9.09 -6.86 6.38
CA LEU A 52 9.10 -6.71 4.93
C LEU A 52 8.88 -8.03 4.17
N GLU A 53 9.38 -9.14 4.68
CA GLU A 53 9.23 -10.46 4.06
C GLU A 53 7.94 -11.19 4.45
N ASN A 54 7.13 -10.62 5.36
CA ASN A 54 5.85 -11.20 5.74
C ASN A 54 4.84 -11.05 4.61
N SER A 55 4.07 -12.11 4.38
CA SER A 55 2.95 -12.11 3.46
C SER A 55 1.75 -11.34 4.03
N ILE A 56 1.00 -10.67 3.16
CA ILE A 56 -0.27 -10.02 3.49
C ILE A 56 -1.45 -10.88 3.05
N SER A 57 -2.63 -10.63 3.63
CA SER A 57 -3.88 -11.27 3.20
C SER A 57 -4.26 -10.84 1.78
N ALA A 58 -5.05 -11.66 1.09
CA ALA A 58 -5.60 -11.32 -0.22
C ALA A 58 -6.49 -10.06 -0.17
N GLU A 59 -7.18 -9.82 0.94
CA GLU A 59 -7.96 -8.61 1.18
C GLU A 59 -7.06 -7.36 1.20
N ASN A 60 -5.99 -7.38 2.02
CA ASN A 60 -5.05 -6.28 2.10
C ASN A 60 -4.35 -6.03 0.76
N GLN A 61 -4.02 -7.11 0.03
CA GLN A 61 -3.45 -6.99 -1.31
C GLN A 61 -4.39 -6.26 -2.27
N ASN A 62 -5.69 -6.62 -2.29
CA ASN A 62 -6.68 -5.94 -3.12
C ASN A 62 -6.83 -4.47 -2.74
N GLU A 63 -6.80 -4.14 -1.44
CA GLU A 63 -6.86 -2.75 -0.97
C GLU A 63 -5.65 -1.94 -1.44
N PHE A 64 -4.44 -2.47 -1.34
CA PHE A 64 -3.25 -1.79 -1.88
C PHE A 64 -3.35 -1.54 -3.39
N LEU A 65 -3.82 -2.52 -4.17
CA LEU A 65 -3.98 -2.37 -5.62
C LEU A 65 -5.00 -1.27 -5.97
N LYS A 66 -6.12 -1.19 -5.24
CA LYS A 66 -7.12 -0.11 -5.42
C LYS A 66 -6.53 1.26 -5.10
N ILE A 67 -5.79 1.36 -4.00
CA ILE A 67 -5.14 2.62 -3.58
C ILE A 67 -4.15 3.08 -4.64
N ILE A 68 -3.28 2.19 -5.11
CA ILE A 68 -2.30 2.50 -6.17
C ILE A 68 -3.02 2.95 -7.44
N SER A 69 -4.07 2.25 -7.86
CA SER A 69 -4.88 2.67 -9.03
C SER A 69 -5.46 4.08 -8.84
N THR A 70 -5.94 4.39 -7.65
CA THR A 70 -6.53 5.70 -7.33
C THR A 70 -5.48 6.82 -7.29
N LEU A 71 -4.29 6.54 -6.77
CA LEU A 71 -3.15 7.47 -6.80
C LEU A 71 -2.68 7.75 -8.22
N LYS A 72 -2.72 6.74 -9.10
CA LYS A 72 -2.39 6.89 -10.54
C LYS A 72 -3.36 7.79 -11.30
N GLU A 73 -4.58 7.96 -10.81
CA GLU A 73 -5.54 8.92 -11.35
C GLU A 73 -5.22 10.37 -10.94
N GLY A 74 -4.16 10.59 -10.14
CA GLY A 74 -3.77 11.91 -9.65
C GLY A 74 -4.62 12.42 -8.48
N LYS A 75 -5.43 11.56 -7.85
CA LYS A 75 -6.22 11.95 -6.68
C LYS A 75 -5.31 12.16 -5.46
N PRO A 76 -5.53 13.22 -4.66
CA PRO A 76 -4.81 13.43 -3.40
C PRO A 76 -4.97 12.24 -2.46
N TYR A 77 -3.86 11.71 -1.93
CA TYR A 77 -3.89 10.58 -1.00
C TYR A 77 -4.72 10.87 0.25
N GLN A 78 -4.86 12.13 0.65
CA GLN A 78 -5.69 12.55 1.78
C GLN A 78 -7.18 12.23 1.56
N GLN A 79 -7.66 12.26 0.31
CA GLN A 79 -9.05 11.87 0.00
C GLN A 79 -9.23 10.37 0.22
N ILE A 80 -8.26 9.56 -0.21
CA ILE A 80 -8.24 8.10 0.01
C ILE A 80 -8.24 7.79 1.52
N LEU A 81 -7.45 8.51 2.31
CA LEU A 81 -7.43 8.37 3.78
C LEU A 81 -8.75 8.77 4.44
N GLY A 82 -9.47 9.75 3.89
CA GLY A 82 -10.78 10.20 4.39
C GLY A 82 -11.93 9.26 4.05
N GLU A 83 -11.88 8.57 2.90
CA GLU A 83 -12.91 7.64 2.45
C GLU A 83 -12.91 6.30 3.22
N THR A 84 -11.77 5.92 3.80
CA THR A 84 -11.56 4.64 4.49
C THR A 84 -12.03 4.62 5.96
N TYR A 85 -12.98 5.50 6.33
CA TYR A 85 -13.71 5.48 7.60
C TYR A 85 -15.09 4.82 7.50
N PHE A 86 -15.32 3.94 6.52
CA PHE A 86 -16.52 3.11 6.45
C PHE A 86 -16.15 1.62 6.43
N TYR A 87 -15.92 1.08 7.62
CA TYR A 87 -16.31 -0.29 7.90
C TYR A 87 -17.48 -0.18 8.87
N GLY A 88 -18.70 -0.31 8.34
CA GLY A 88 -19.88 -0.61 9.15
C GLY A 88 -19.82 -2.04 9.68
#